data_AF-A0A067PAV8-F1
#
_entry.id   AF-A0A067PAV8-F1
#
_cell.length_a   1.000
_cell.length_b   1.000
_cell.length_c   1.000
_cell.angle_alpha   90.00
_cell.angle_beta   90.00
_cell.angle_gamma   90.00
#
_symmetry.space_group_name_H-M   'P 1'
#
loop_
_entity.id
_entity.type
_entity.pdbx_description
1 polymer ?
#
loop_
_entity_poly.entity_id
_entity_poly.type
_entity_poly.pdbx_seq_one_letter_code
_entity_poly.pdbx_strand_id
1 'polypeptide(L)'
;MGNSSSSSGRNHQDEAVDFGSLSPQWFTGPRDWNQAVVSQLICQRKLAPFYRPLEEFDSSWDDDQILAARKEPVDATGEAGAVEAGARIEAASANPPRPGHSRRPNSIKEPVKPEAAIYRNAVECPICFLYYPPNINHSRCCDQAICTECFVQIKRNEPTTTHLVSEPAACPYCVQDNFGVVYTAPPWRAGIGSEGSPFPWSDAPKASPSDTRVGQLTHKRRQKSFSHDSPDVVTQIKSDLTGKRS
;
A
#
# COMPACT_ATOMS: atom_id res chain seq x y z
N MET A 1 -16.17 39.04 18.80
CA MET A 1 -15.62 37.75 19.27
C MET A 1 -15.07 37.02 18.05
N GLY A 2 -13.77 37.11 17.82
CA GLY A 2 -13.09 36.37 16.75
C GLY A 2 -12.49 35.11 17.36
N ASN A 3 -12.93 33.94 16.92
CA ASN A 3 -12.30 32.69 17.32
C ASN A 3 -11.25 32.32 16.26
N SER A 4 -10.01 32.68 16.56
CA SER A 4 -8.83 32.06 15.95
C SER A 4 -8.73 30.63 16.47
N SER A 5 -9.18 29.65 15.69
CA SER A 5 -8.96 28.24 15.99
C SER A 5 -7.59 27.82 15.48
N SER A 6 -6.65 27.74 16.41
CA SER A 6 -5.29 27.24 16.24
C SER A 6 -5.25 25.90 15.51
N SER A 7 -4.62 25.87 14.33
CA SER A 7 -4.31 24.65 13.59
C SER A 7 -3.01 24.04 14.11
N SER A 8 -3.07 23.40 15.27
CA SER A 8 -1.93 22.66 15.84
C SER A 8 -2.40 21.26 16.20
N GLY A 9 -2.00 20.28 15.38
CA GLY A 9 -2.15 18.85 15.68
C GLY A 9 -3.45 18.21 15.21
N ARG A 10 -3.73 18.18 13.90
CA ARG A 10 -4.65 17.14 13.39
C ARG A 10 -3.94 15.80 13.51
N ASN A 11 -4.55 14.89 14.24
CA ASN A 11 -4.05 13.55 14.46
C ASN A 11 -3.89 12.87 13.09
N HIS A 12 -2.73 12.29 12.77
CA HIS A 12 -2.46 11.69 11.45
C HIS A 12 -3.46 10.56 11.09
N GLN A 13 -4.18 10.02 12.10
CA GLN A 13 -5.27 9.07 11.93
C GLN A 13 -6.54 9.64 11.29
N ASP A 14 -6.83 10.94 11.42
CA ASP A 14 -8.05 11.56 10.87
C ASP A 14 -8.01 11.71 9.34
N GLU A 15 -6.84 11.51 8.72
CA GLU A 15 -6.65 11.62 7.26
C GLU A 15 -6.23 10.29 6.59
N ALA A 16 -6.41 9.16 7.28
CA ALA A 16 -6.05 7.84 6.77
C ALA A 16 -7.28 7.05 6.26
N VAL A 17 -7.09 6.19 5.26
CA VAL A 17 -8.07 5.20 4.79
C VAL A 17 -7.41 3.84 4.85
N ASP A 18 -8.03 2.90 5.56
CA ASP A 18 -7.61 1.50 5.64
C ASP A 18 -6.11 1.34 5.99
N PHE A 19 -5.58 2.20 6.88
CA PHE A 19 -4.19 2.34 7.34
C PHE A 19 -3.16 2.90 6.33
N GLY A 20 -3.60 3.39 5.17
CA GLY A 20 -2.76 4.18 4.27
C GLY A 20 -3.15 5.67 4.26
N SER A 21 -2.26 6.51 3.71
CA SER A 21 -2.48 7.95 3.58
C SER A 21 -3.22 8.32 2.30
N LEU A 22 -3.80 9.53 2.27
CA LEU A 22 -4.39 10.12 1.07
C LEU A 22 -3.38 10.80 0.15
N SER A 23 -2.13 10.95 0.61
CA SER A 23 -1.04 11.61 -0.11
C SER A 23 0.22 10.72 -0.17
N PRO A 24 1.03 10.82 -1.25
CA PRO A 24 2.29 10.11 -1.34
C PRO A 24 3.26 10.65 -0.30
N GLN A 25 3.94 9.75 0.37
CA GLN A 25 4.81 10.12 1.47
C GLN A 25 6.31 10.11 1.07
N TRP A 26 6.71 9.38 0.02
CA TRP A 26 8.12 9.11 -0.28
C TRP A 26 8.64 9.80 -1.54
N PHE A 27 7.75 10.19 -2.45
CA PHE A 27 8.13 10.85 -3.69
C PHE A 27 7.92 12.36 -3.66
N THR A 28 9.01 13.09 -3.91
CA THR A 28 9.07 14.55 -4.02
C THR A 28 9.13 15.07 -5.46
N GLY A 29 9.11 14.18 -6.46
CA GLY A 29 9.18 14.58 -7.86
C GLY A 29 7.90 15.26 -8.38
N PRO A 30 7.93 15.74 -9.64
CA PRO A 30 6.82 16.48 -10.23
C PRO A 30 5.52 15.66 -10.23
N ARG A 31 4.45 16.24 -9.67
CA ARG A 31 3.12 15.63 -9.62
C ARG A 31 2.30 16.12 -10.81
N ASP A 32 2.23 15.34 -11.88
CA ASP A 32 1.46 15.64 -13.09
C ASP A 32 0.01 15.09 -13.05
N TRP A 33 -0.44 14.68 -11.85
CA TRP A 33 -1.74 14.11 -11.58
C TRP A 33 -2.55 14.96 -10.59
N ASN A 34 -3.88 14.80 -10.59
CA ASN A 34 -4.77 15.59 -9.76
C ASN A 34 -4.92 14.98 -8.36
N GLN A 35 -4.28 15.60 -7.36
CA GLN A 35 -4.30 15.14 -5.97
C GLN A 35 -5.71 15.02 -5.39
N ALA A 36 -6.61 15.96 -5.67
CA ALA A 36 -7.97 15.94 -5.13
C ALA A 36 -8.76 14.74 -5.67
N VAL A 37 -8.62 14.41 -6.95
CA VAL A 37 -9.31 13.28 -7.57
C VAL A 37 -8.76 11.95 -7.02
N VAL A 38 -7.45 11.82 -6.87
CA VAL A 38 -6.84 10.63 -6.25
C VAL A 38 -7.33 10.44 -4.81
N SER A 39 -7.31 11.49 -3.99
CA SER A 39 -7.80 11.42 -2.61
C SER A 39 -9.29 11.12 -2.53
N GLN A 40 -10.09 11.55 -3.52
CA GLN A 40 -11.49 11.17 -3.62
C GLN A 40 -11.67 9.68 -3.96
N LEU A 41 -10.90 9.13 -4.90
CA LEU A 41 -10.97 7.73 -5.32
C LEU A 41 -10.52 6.76 -4.20
N ILE A 42 -9.35 7.04 -3.61
CA ILE A 42 -9.17 7.22 -2.16
C ILE A 42 -10.31 6.78 -1.23
N CYS A 43 -10.97 7.80 -0.69
CA CYS A 43 -12.11 7.71 0.23
C CYS A 43 -13.26 6.84 -0.31
N GLN A 44 -13.46 6.81 -1.63
CA GLN A 44 -14.46 5.96 -2.29
C GLN A 44 -14.04 4.49 -2.40
N ARG A 45 -12.81 4.13 -2.00
CA ARG A 45 -12.22 2.78 -2.13
C ARG A 45 -12.26 2.24 -3.56
N LYS A 46 -12.11 3.14 -4.53
CA LYS A 46 -11.88 2.82 -5.95
C LYS A 46 -10.41 2.74 -6.32
N LEU A 47 -9.54 3.29 -5.46
CA LEU A 47 -8.10 3.25 -5.58
C LEU A 47 -7.51 2.93 -4.21
N ALA A 48 -6.43 2.13 -4.18
CA ALA A 48 -5.77 1.81 -2.94
C ALA A 48 -5.16 3.07 -2.31
N PRO A 49 -5.20 3.19 -0.97
CA PRO A 49 -4.46 4.22 -0.24
C PRO A 49 -2.97 4.22 -0.57
N PHE A 50 -2.29 5.32 -0.25
CA PHE A 50 -0.82 5.32 -0.23
C PHE A 50 -0.34 4.57 1.00
N TYR A 51 -0.10 3.28 0.84
CA TYR A 51 0.48 2.44 1.88
C TYR A 51 1.97 2.74 2.07
N ARG A 52 2.44 2.63 3.31
CA ARG A 52 3.85 2.70 3.65
C ARG A 52 4.53 1.37 3.27
N PRO A 53 5.52 1.35 2.36
CA PRO A 53 6.15 0.11 1.93
C PRO A 53 7.05 -0.49 3.01
N LEU A 54 7.30 -1.78 2.87
CA LEU A 54 8.43 -2.46 3.51
C LEU A 54 9.56 -2.61 2.50
N GLU A 55 10.80 -2.43 2.94
CA GLU A 55 11.99 -2.67 2.11
C GLU A 55 12.23 -4.16 1.89
N GLU A 56 11.94 -4.96 2.91
CA GLU A 56 12.03 -6.41 2.91
C GLU A 56 10.78 -7.01 3.55
N PHE A 57 10.48 -8.27 3.24
CA PHE A 57 9.36 -8.99 3.84
C PHE A 57 9.64 -10.49 3.92
N ASP A 58 9.39 -11.08 5.09
CA ASP A 58 9.29 -12.52 5.27
C ASP A 58 7.94 -12.90 5.88
N SER A 59 7.34 -13.96 5.33
CA SER A 59 6.10 -14.56 5.83
C SER A 59 6.15 -15.04 7.28
N SER A 60 7.33 -15.34 7.83
CA SER A 60 7.48 -15.80 9.21
C SER A 60 7.64 -14.67 10.24
N TRP A 61 7.70 -13.42 9.81
CA TRP A 61 7.89 -12.28 10.71
C TRP A 61 6.71 -12.07 11.67
N ASP A 62 7.03 -11.64 12.88
CA ASP A 62 6.05 -11.15 13.84
C ASP A 62 5.63 -9.69 13.55
N ASP A 63 4.68 -9.19 14.34
CA ASP A 63 4.13 -7.85 14.13
C ASP A 63 5.17 -6.74 14.33
N ASP A 64 6.16 -6.93 15.22
CA ASP A 64 7.20 -5.94 15.49
C ASP A 64 8.24 -5.88 14.38
N GLN A 65 8.67 -7.03 13.89
CA GLN A 65 9.58 -7.13 12.74
C GLN A 65 8.98 -6.48 11.49
N ILE A 66 7.70 -6.73 11.21
CA ILE A 66 6.97 -6.10 10.10
C ILE A 66 6.96 -4.57 10.24
N LEU A 67 6.67 -4.05 11.44
CA LEU A 67 6.61 -2.60 11.66
C LEU A 67 8.00 -1.96 11.58
N ALA A 68 9.04 -2.65 12.03
CA ALA A 68 10.42 -2.18 11.94
C ALA A 68 10.94 -2.09 10.50
N ALA A 69 10.46 -2.95 9.59
CA ALA A 69 10.85 -2.94 8.18
C ALA A 69 10.17 -1.84 7.33
N ARG A 70 9.29 -1.04 7.92
CA ARG A 70 8.58 0.05 7.21
C ARG A 70 9.54 1.18 6.85
N LYS A 71 9.67 1.43 5.55
CA LYS A 71 10.52 2.51 5.01
C LYS A 71 10.25 3.85 5.67
N GLU A 72 11.27 4.54 6.17
CA GLU A 72 11.11 5.84 6.83
C GLU A 72 10.74 6.97 5.84
N PRO A 73 9.96 7.98 6.28
CA PRO A 73 9.79 9.21 5.53
C PRO A 73 11.14 9.86 5.25
N VAL A 74 11.37 10.25 4.00
CA VAL A 74 12.47 11.17 3.68
C VAL A 74 12.12 12.52 4.31
N ASP A 75 12.74 12.83 5.44
CA ASP A 75 12.65 14.15 6.05
C ASP A 75 13.14 15.22 5.05
N ALA A 76 12.37 16.29 4.89
CA ALA A 76 12.65 17.41 4.00
C ALA A 76 13.79 18.32 4.50
N THR A 77 14.78 17.75 5.18
CA THR A 77 16.03 18.37 5.59
C THR A 77 17.16 17.44 5.20
N GLY A 78 17.62 17.59 3.96
CA GLY A 78 18.71 16.78 3.45
C GLY A 78 20.00 17.05 4.19
N GLU A 79 20.66 15.99 4.63
CA GLU A 79 22.12 15.87 4.59
C GLU A 79 22.47 14.41 4.26
N ALA A 80 22.99 14.22 3.04
CA ALA A 80 23.61 13.00 2.61
C ALA A 80 25.00 12.89 3.26
N GLY A 81 25.21 11.87 4.08
CA GLY A 81 26.51 11.53 4.66
C GLY A 81 26.75 10.03 4.54
N ALA A 82 27.29 9.63 3.40
CA ALA A 82 27.80 8.28 3.18
C ALA A 82 28.97 7.97 4.12
N VAL A 83 28.95 6.78 4.74
CA VAL A 83 30.18 6.04 5.06
C VAL A 83 29.93 4.53 4.91
N GLU A 84 30.32 4.01 3.77
CA GLU A 84 30.80 2.63 3.63
C GLU A 84 32.15 2.52 4.34
N ALA A 85 32.32 1.54 5.22
CA ALA A 85 33.63 1.01 5.59
C ALA A 85 33.51 -0.41 6.14
N GLY A 86 33.81 -1.40 5.29
CA GLY A 86 34.06 -2.77 5.75
C GLY A 86 35.48 -2.95 6.28
N ALA A 87 35.66 -3.81 7.28
CA ALA A 87 36.77 -4.78 7.41
C ALA A 87 36.73 -5.58 8.74
N ARG A 88 36.42 -6.88 8.60
CA ARG A 88 37.14 -8.10 9.07
C ARG A 88 37.76 -8.27 10.49
N ILE A 89 37.42 -9.44 11.07
CA ILE A 89 38.22 -10.39 11.92
C ILE A 89 38.32 -10.02 13.42
N GLU A 90 38.14 -10.86 14.46
CA GLU A 90 38.34 -12.31 14.69
C GLU A 90 37.46 -12.89 15.82
N ALA A 91 37.44 -14.22 15.92
CA ALA A 91 36.71 -15.04 16.88
C ALA A 91 37.21 -14.95 18.34
N ALA A 92 36.27 -15.05 19.30
CA ALA A 92 36.56 -15.59 20.62
C ALA A 92 35.37 -16.41 21.15
N SER A 93 35.72 -17.62 21.58
CA SER A 93 34.86 -18.69 22.07
C SER A 93 34.31 -18.39 23.46
N ALA A 94 33.00 -18.58 23.67
CA ALA A 94 32.40 -18.78 24.99
C ALA A 94 31.12 -19.62 24.86
N ASN A 95 31.15 -20.84 25.42
CA ASN A 95 30.02 -21.77 25.48
C ASN A 95 28.87 -21.22 26.35
N PRO A 96 27.60 -21.32 25.92
CA PRO A 96 26.45 -21.23 26.82
C PRO A 96 26.04 -22.62 27.37
N PRO A 97 25.43 -22.71 28.57
CA PRO A 97 25.05 -23.97 29.18
C PRO A 97 23.75 -24.56 28.57
N ARG A 98 23.61 -25.88 28.75
CA ARG A 98 22.55 -26.76 28.25
C ARG A 98 21.12 -26.34 28.66
N PRO A 99 20.07 -26.72 27.90
CA PRO A 99 18.69 -26.39 28.23
C PRO A 99 18.15 -27.33 29.31
N GLY A 100 17.73 -26.73 30.43
CA GLY A 100 16.90 -27.37 31.45
C GLY A 100 15.43 -27.39 31.03
N HIS A 101 14.76 -28.48 31.37
CA HIS A 101 13.33 -28.72 31.14
C HIS A 101 12.43 -27.72 31.89
N SER A 102 11.35 -27.33 31.21
CA SER A 102 10.04 -26.91 31.74
C SER A 102 9.92 -25.56 32.47
N ARG A 103 9.31 -24.59 31.78
CA ARG A 103 7.92 -24.16 32.03
C ARG A 103 7.50 -23.21 30.91
N ARG A 104 6.42 -23.55 30.19
CA ARG A 104 5.73 -22.63 29.26
C ARG A 104 5.37 -21.34 30.02
N PRO A 105 5.85 -20.16 29.61
CA PRO A 105 5.29 -18.92 30.10
C PRO A 105 3.88 -18.81 29.54
N ASN A 106 2.95 -18.50 30.45
CA ASN A 106 1.55 -18.24 30.20
C ASN A 106 1.43 -17.19 29.08
N SER A 107 0.86 -17.56 27.94
CA SER A 107 0.67 -16.64 26.80
C SER A 107 -0.33 -15.55 27.18
N ILE A 108 0.19 -14.46 27.74
CA ILE A 108 -0.46 -13.15 27.64
C ILE A 108 -0.50 -12.90 26.13
N LYS A 109 -1.70 -12.97 25.54
CA LYS A 109 -1.87 -12.65 24.12
C LYS A 109 -1.35 -11.23 23.93
N GLU A 110 -0.24 -11.09 23.21
CA GLU A 110 0.20 -9.76 22.79
C GLU A 110 -0.95 -9.08 22.04
N PRO A 111 -1.17 -7.78 22.29
CA PRO A 111 -2.20 -7.05 21.59
C PRO A 111 -1.87 -7.07 20.09
N VAL A 112 -2.78 -7.64 19.29
CA VAL A 112 -2.68 -7.67 17.83
C VAL A 112 -2.46 -6.24 17.36
N LYS A 113 -1.43 -5.99 16.53
CA LYS A 113 -1.17 -4.66 15.97
C LYS A 113 -1.84 -4.57 14.60
N PRO A 114 -3.02 -3.92 14.46
CA PRO A 114 -3.77 -3.87 13.19
C PRO A 114 -2.93 -3.37 12.02
N GLU A 115 -2.05 -2.41 12.33
CA GLU A 115 -1.11 -1.81 11.40
C GLU A 115 -0.07 -2.79 10.84
N ALA A 116 0.35 -3.81 11.60
CA ALA A 116 1.21 -4.87 11.11
C ALA A 116 0.40 -5.92 10.35
N ALA A 117 -0.81 -6.22 10.84
CA ALA A 117 -1.67 -7.27 10.31
C ALA A 117 -2.06 -7.07 8.83
N ILE A 118 -2.13 -5.83 8.33
CA ILE A 118 -2.40 -5.57 6.91
C ILE A 118 -1.28 -6.04 5.98
N TYR A 119 -0.03 -6.20 6.47
CA TYR A 119 1.11 -6.65 5.67
C TYR A 119 1.25 -8.17 5.67
N ARG A 120 0.35 -8.91 6.32
CA ARG A 120 0.36 -10.38 6.23
C ARG A 120 0.11 -10.80 4.79
N ASN A 121 1.01 -11.58 4.24
CA ASN A 121 1.09 -11.91 2.81
C ASN A 121 1.31 -10.67 1.92
N ALA A 122 2.20 -9.77 2.36
CA ALA A 122 2.59 -8.62 1.56
C ALA A 122 3.05 -9.07 0.16
N VAL A 123 2.73 -8.24 -0.82
CA VAL A 123 3.06 -8.47 -2.23
C VAL A 123 4.00 -7.38 -2.70
N GLU A 124 4.86 -7.74 -3.64
CA GLU A 124 5.82 -6.82 -4.24
C GLU A 124 5.16 -6.01 -5.36
N CYS A 125 5.48 -4.72 -5.46
CA CYS A 125 5.19 -3.91 -6.63
C CYS A 125 6.34 -4.05 -7.65
N PRO A 126 6.15 -4.66 -8.84
CA PRO A 126 7.25 -4.92 -9.78
C PRO A 126 7.89 -3.66 -10.39
N ILE A 127 7.35 -2.46 -10.12
CA ILE A 127 7.89 -1.19 -10.61
C ILE A 127 8.89 -0.60 -9.61
N CYS A 128 8.61 -0.66 -8.31
CA CYS A 128 9.49 -0.09 -7.28
C CYS A 128 10.18 -1.13 -6.40
N PHE A 129 9.88 -2.42 -6.57
CA PHE A 129 10.47 -3.55 -5.85
C PHE A 129 10.29 -3.50 -4.33
N LEU A 130 9.27 -2.78 -3.85
CA LEU A 130 8.92 -2.69 -2.44
C LEU A 130 7.68 -3.53 -2.12
N TYR A 131 7.56 -3.95 -0.86
CA TYR A 131 6.45 -4.76 -0.38
C TYR A 131 5.32 -3.92 0.19
N TYR A 132 4.08 -4.30 -0.13
CA TYR A 132 2.86 -3.60 0.26
C TYR A 132 1.78 -4.60 0.72
N PRO A 133 0.73 -4.13 1.43
CA PRO A 133 -0.43 -4.96 1.75
C PRO A 133 -1.01 -5.64 0.50
N PRO A 134 -1.51 -6.88 0.59
CA PRO A 134 -2.07 -7.62 -0.56
C PRO A 134 -3.30 -6.91 -1.17
N ASN A 135 -4.01 -6.10 -0.38
CA ASN A 135 -5.08 -5.22 -0.85
C ASN A 135 -4.50 -3.96 -1.50
N ILE A 136 -3.80 -4.11 -2.62
CA ILE A 136 -3.28 -3.00 -3.44
C ILE A 136 -3.96 -2.98 -4.81
N ASN A 137 -3.63 -1.99 -5.65
CA ASN A 137 -4.17 -1.92 -7.01
C ASN A 137 -3.62 -3.05 -7.87
N HIS A 138 -4.44 -3.57 -8.77
CA HIS A 138 -4.05 -4.58 -9.74
C HIS A 138 -4.33 -4.08 -11.16
N SER A 139 -3.43 -4.37 -12.10
CA SER A 139 -3.62 -4.00 -13.50
C SER A 139 -4.88 -4.67 -14.05
N ARG A 140 -5.72 -3.90 -14.73
CA ARG A 140 -7.00 -4.42 -15.25
C ARG A 140 -6.85 -5.49 -16.34
N CYS A 141 -5.68 -5.59 -16.97
CA CYS A 141 -5.42 -6.47 -18.10
C CYS A 141 -4.74 -7.80 -17.71
N CYS A 142 -3.75 -7.77 -16.82
CA CYS A 142 -2.96 -8.94 -16.45
C CYS A 142 -2.85 -9.16 -14.94
N ASP A 143 -3.69 -8.49 -14.14
CA ASP A 143 -3.80 -8.71 -12.69
C ASP A 143 -2.46 -8.63 -11.93
N GLN A 144 -1.53 -7.79 -12.41
CA GLN A 144 -0.26 -7.52 -11.75
C GLN A 144 -0.43 -6.41 -10.71
N ALA A 145 0.13 -6.61 -9.52
CA ALA A 145 0.10 -5.63 -8.45
C ALA A 145 0.84 -4.33 -8.83
N ILE A 146 0.34 -3.19 -8.37
CA ILE A 146 0.99 -1.89 -8.55
C ILE A 146 0.61 -0.94 -7.39
N CYS A 147 1.60 -0.32 -6.77
CA CYS A 147 1.32 0.65 -5.72
C CYS A 147 0.74 1.95 -6.28
N THR A 148 -0.02 2.66 -5.47
CA THR A 148 -0.69 3.90 -5.88
C THR A 148 0.30 4.96 -6.34
N GLU A 149 1.49 5.01 -5.72
CA GLU A 149 2.57 5.92 -6.09
C GLU A 149 3.11 5.63 -7.50
N CYS A 150 3.42 4.37 -7.82
CA CYS A 150 3.82 3.99 -9.17
C CYS A 150 2.69 4.21 -10.18
N PHE A 151 1.45 3.89 -9.83
CA PHE A 151 0.30 4.05 -10.71
C PHE A 151 0.11 5.52 -11.15
N VAL A 152 0.13 6.47 -10.21
CA VAL A 152 -0.08 7.89 -10.53
C VAL A 152 1.10 8.52 -11.29
N GLN A 153 2.28 7.89 -11.26
CA GLN A 153 3.48 8.35 -11.98
C GLN A 153 3.64 7.79 -13.38
N ILE A 154 2.85 6.79 -13.79
CA ILE A 154 2.91 6.27 -15.15
C ILE A 154 2.58 7.42 -16.11
N LYS A 155 3.49 7.69 -17.04
CA LYS A 155 3.35 8.75 -18.03
C LYS A 155 2.47 8.30 -19.19
N ARG A 156 1.68 9.22 -19.73
CA ARG A 156 1.03 9.05 -21.04
C ARG A 156 2.08 9.20 -22.13
N ASN A 157 1.80 8.62 -23.29
CA ASN A 157 2.60 8.89 -24.47
C ASN A 157 2.49 10.39 -24.79
N GLU A 158 3.63 11.06 -24.97
CA GLU A 158 3.66 12.49 -25.26
C GLU A 158 3.04 12.73 -26.64
N PRO A 159 2.19 13.77 -26.81
CA PRO A 159 1.61 14.07 -28.11
C PRO A 159 2.72 14.37 -29.11
N THR A 160 2.80 13.56 -30.17
CA THR A 160 3.71 13.82 -31.30
C THR A 160 3.14 14.98 -32.14
N THR A 161 3.96 15.69 -32.92
CA THR A 161 3.52 16.81 -33.81
C THR A 161 2.35 16.45 -34.75
N THR A 162 2.09 15.17 -34.97
CA THR A 162 1.00 14.65 -35.80
C THR A 162 -0.23 14.20 -34.98
N HIS A 163 -0.08 13.97 -33.67
CA HIS A 163 -1.12 13.44 -32.79
C HIS A 163 -1.40 14.42 -31.64
N LEU A 164 -2.44 15.24 -31.81
CA LEU A 164 -2.80 16.34 -30.92
C LEU A 164 -3.39 15.89 -29.56
N VAL A 165 -3.59 14.59 -29.35
CA VAL A 165 -4.19 14.02 -28.13
C VAL A 165 -3.19 13.07 -27.49
N SER A 166 -2.93 13.26 -26.19
CA SER A 166 -2.11 12.33 -25.41
C SER A 166 -2.79 10.96 -25.39
N GLU A 167 -2.17 9.96 -26.00
CA GLU A 167 -2.71 8.61 -25.97
C GLU A 167 -2.61 8.03 -24.54
N PRO A 168 -3.61 7.25 -24.11
CA PRO A 168 -3.55 6.51 -22.86
C PRO A 168 -2.29 5.63 -22.79
N ALA A 169 -1.66 5.54 -21.62
CA ALA A 169 -0.48 4.69 -21.46
C ALA A 169 -0.80 3.21 -21.75
N ALA A 170 0.17 2.46 -22.26
CA ALA A 170 0.10 1.01 -22.29
C ALA A 170 0.49 0.42 -20.93
N CYS A 171 0.05 -0.81 -20.66
CA CYS A 171 0.40 -1.50 -19.41
C CYS A 171 1.91 -1.77 -19.35
N PRO A 172 2.61 -1.39 -18.25
CA PRO A 172 4.05 -1.61 -18.13
C PRO A 172 4.45 -3.10 -18.06
N TYR A 173 3.47 -4.00 -17.88
CA TYR A 173 3.71 -5.43 -17.69
C TYR A 173 3.41 -6.26 -18.95
N CYS A 174 2.25 -6.03 -19.58
CA CYS A 174 1.79 -6.82 -20.72
C CYS A 174 1.58 -6.00 -21.99
N VAL A 175 1.87 -4.69 -21.96
CA VAL A 175 1.80 -3.79 -23.11
C VAL A 175 0.37 -3.61 -23.68
N GLN A 176 -0.67 -4.05 -22.96
CA GLN A 176 -2.05 -3.78 -23.37
C GLN A 176 -2.36 -2.28 -23.28
N ASP A 177 -2.93 -1.71 -24.34
CA ASP A 177 -3.33 -0.30 -24.43
C ASP A 177 -4.34 0.11 -23.36
N ASN A 178 -4.51 1.42 -23.20
CA ASN A 178 -5.50 2.04 -22.31
C ASN A 178 -5.31 1.66 -20.85
N PHE A 179 -4.09 1.58 -20.34
CA PHE A 179 -3.78 1.09 -19.00
C PHE A 179 -4.65 1.71 -17.90
N GLY A 180 -5.06 0.85 -16.97
CA GLY A 180 -5.82 1.20 -15.79
C GLY A 180 -5.72 0.10 -14.75
N VAL A 181 -6.17 0.41 -13.54
CA VAL A 181 -6.12 -0.48 -12.39
C VAL A 181 -7.50 -0.69 -11.81
N VAL A 182 -7.66 -1.82 -11.11
CA VAL A 182 -8.83 -2.12 -10.28
C VAL A 182 -8.34 -2.28 -8.86
N TYR A 183 -9.10 -1.77 -7.89
CA TYR A 183 -8.83 -1.94 -6.48
C TYR A 183 -9.97 -2.72 -5.82
N THR A 184 -9.62 -3.83 -5.16
CA THR A 184 -10.57 -4.58 -4.33
C THR A 184 -10.35 -4.19 -2.87
N ALA A 185 -11.27 -3.37 -2.36
CA ALA A 185 -11.26 -2.93 -0.97
C ALA A 185 -11.26 -4.14 0.00
N PRO A 186 -10.57 -4.04 1.14
CA PRO A 186 -10.66 -5.07 2.17
C PRO A 186 -12.11 -5.20 2.71
N PRO A 187 -12.48 -6.38 3.25
CA PRO A 187 -13.80 -6.59 3.86
C PRO A 187 -13.99 -5.79 5.16
N TRP A 188 -12.90 -5.30 5.73
CA TRP A 188 -12.86 -4.41 6.88
C TRP A 188 -12.58 -2.97 6.44
N ARG A 189 -12.85 -2.00 7.31
CA ARG A 189 -12.55 -0.58 7.06
C ARG A 189 -11.88 0.03 8.27
N ALA A 190 -10.95 0.94 8.04
CA ALA A 190 -10.32 1.76 9.07
C ALA A 190 -10.17 3.22 8.60
N GLY A 191 -10.14 4.17 9.54
CA GLY A 191 -10.01 5.59 9.23
C GLY A 191 -11.26 6.17 8.55
N ILE A 192 -11.08 7.04 7.55
CA ILE A 192 -12.18 7.76 6.89
C ILE A 192 -13.21 6.78 6.30
N GLY A 193 -14.47 6.99 6.67
CA GLY A 193 -15.59 6.19 6.21
C GLY A 193 -15.60 4.75 6.75
N SER A 194 -15.04 4.55 7.96
CA SER A 194 -15.11 3.28 8.70
C SER A 194 -16.31 3.17 9.66
N GLU A 195 -17.11 4.23 9.80
CA GLU A 195 -18.32 4.28 10.64
C GLU A 195 -19.19 3.02 10.47
N GLY A 196 -19.39 2.28 11.56
CA GLY A 196 -20.22 1.07 11.58
C GLY A 196 -19.62 -0.18 10.92
N SER A 197 -18.36 -0.14 10.46
CA SER A 197 -17.69 -1.33 9.92
C SER A 197 -17.18 -2.23 11.05
N PRO A 198 -17.39 -3.56 10.98
CA PRO A 198 -16.79 -4.48 11.93
C PRO A 198 -15.27 -4.46 11.76
N PHE A 199 -14.56 -4.17 12.85
CA PHE A 199 -13.11 -4.19 12.86
C PHE A 199 -12.64 -5.63 13.16
N PRO A 200 -11.86 -6.26 12.27
CA PRO A 200 -11.59 -7.69 12.31
C PRO A 200 -10.70 -8.10 13.47
N TRP A 201 -10.03 -7.14 14.11
CA TRP A 201 -9.09 -7.38 15.21
C TRP A 201 -9.57 -6.85 16.56
N SER A 202 -10.86 -6.50 16.69
CA SER A 202 -11.46 -6.22 17.99
C SER A 202 -11.75 -7.54 18.72
N ASP A 203 -11.29 -7.65 19.98
CA ASP A 203 -11.64 -8.76 20.87
C ASP A 203 -13.15 -8.76 21.18
N ALA A 204 -13.93 -9.43 20.34
CA ALA A 204 -15.30 -9.85 20.65
C ALA A 204 -15.36 -11.39 20.73
N PRO A 205 -16.11 -11.98 21.67
CA PRO A 205 -16.06 -13.41 21.96
C PRO A 205 -16.55 -14.24 20.78
N LYS A 206 -15.75 -15.27 20.44
CA LYS A 206 -15.98 -16.31 19.42
C LYS A 206 -17.47 -16.61 19.17
N ALA A 207 -17.96 -16.23 17.98
CA ALA A 207 -18.88 -17.08 17.26
C ALA A 207 -18.04 -18.08 16.44
N SER A 208 -18.29 -19.37 16.65
CA SER A 208 -17.60 -20.48 16.01
C SER A 208 -17.59 -20.35 14.49
N PRO A 209 -16.48 -20.62 13.79
CA PRO A 209 -16.51 -20.74 12.34
C PRO A 209 -17.28 -22.02 12.00
N SER A 210 -18.40 -21.87 11.30
CA SER A 210 -19.05 -22.96 10.60
C SER A 210 -18.09 -23.48 9.52
N ASP A 211 -17.79 -24.77 9.67
CA ASP A 211 -17.02 -25.61 8.76
C ASP A 211 -17.45 -25.38 7.29
N THR A 212 -16.60 -24.67 6.53
CA THR A 212 -16.70 -24.63 5.07
C THR A 212 -15.46 -25.31 4.53
N ARG A 213 -15.67 -26.54 4.07
CA ARG A 213 -14.69 -27.45 3.50
C ARG A 213 -13.76 -26.71 2.53
N VAL A 214 -12.47 -26.68 2.86
CA VAL A 214 -11.40 -26.26 1.95
C VAL A 214 -11.27 -27.34 0.88
N GLY A 215 -11.97 -27.11 -0.24
CA GLY A 215 -11.68 -27.76 -1.50
C GLY A 215 -10.33 -27.27 -2.00
N GLN A 216 -9.32 -28.09 -1.79
CA GLN A 216 -7.99 -27.99 -2.37
C GLN A 216 -8.13 -27.97 -3.90
N LEU A 217 -8.09 -26.78 -4.49
CA LEU A 217 -8.05 -26.57 -5.92
C LEU A 217 -6.84 -25.70 -6.24
N THR A 218 -5.80 -26.35 -6.71
CA THR A 218 -4.64 -25.77 -7.40
C THR A 218 -5.04 -25.22 -8.77
N HIS A 219 -6.02 -24.32 -8.81
CA HIS A 219 -6.35 -23.54 -9.99
C HIS A 219 -5.83 -22.13 -9.77
N LYS A 220 -4.82 -21.73 -10.55
CA LYS A 220 -4.48 -20.33 -10.79
C LYS A 220 -5.80 -19.58 -10.94
N ARG A 221 -6.12 -18.71 -9.97
CA ARG A 221 -7.34 -17.90 -9.97
C ARG A 221 -7.41 -17.24 -11.34
N ARG A 222 -8.43 -17.59 -12.13
CA ARG A 222 -8.59 -17.11 -13.50
C ARG A 222 -8.43 -15.59 -13.51
N GLN A 223 -7.36 -15.12 -14.16
CA GLN A 223 -7.03 -13.70 -14.38
C GLN A 223 -8.31 -13.01 -14.88
N LYS A 224 -8.95 -12.21 -14.03
CA LYS A 224 -10.12 -11.44 -14.44
C LYS A 224 -9.61 -10.17 -15.13
N SER A 225 -9.55 -10.21 -16.45
CA SER A 225 -9.34 -9.01 -17.25
C SER A 225 -10.64 -8.17 -17.25
N PHE A 226 -10.53 -6.86 -17.04
CA PHE A 226 -11.64 -5.91 -17.15
C PHE A 226 -11.54 -5.12 -18.45
N SER A 227 -12.68 -4.66 -18.99
CA SER A 227 -12.66 -3.68 -20.08
C SER A 227 -12.14 -2.34 -19.57
N HIS A 228 -11.45 -1.58 -20.42
CA HIS A 228 -11.00 -0.23 -20.09
C HIS A 228 -12.14 0.75 -19.78
N ASP A 229 -13.33 0.51 -20.32
CA ASP A 229 -14.53 1.33 -20.07
C ASP A 229 -15.32 0.90 -18.82
N SER A 230 -14.82 -0.08 -18.06
CA SER A 230 -15.50 -0.56 -16.86
C SER A 230 -15.50 0.51 -15.77
N PRO A 231 -16.62 0.74 -15.05
CA PRO A 231 -16.71 1.74 -13.98
C PRO A 231 -15.82 1.44 -12.76
N ASP A 232 -15.33 0.20 -12.66
CA ASP A 232 -14.41 -0.27 -11.62
C ASP A 232 -12.93 -0.06 -12.01
N VAL A 233 -12.66 0.32 -13.26
CA VAL A 233 -11.31 0.60 -13.74
C VAL A 233 -10.99 2.07 -13.56
N VAL A 234 -9.94 2.35 -12.80
CA VAL A 234 -9.34 3.66 -12.68
C VAL A 234 -8.22 3.79 -13.70
N THR A 235 -8.40 4.68 -14.67
CA THR A 235 -7.37 5.07 -15.65
C THR A 235 -6.56 6.27 -15.15
N GLN A 236 -5.51 6.67 -15.88
CA GLN A 236 -4.63 7.77 -15.46
C GLN A 236 -5.38 9.09 -15.18
N ILE A 237 -5.18 9.60 -13.97
CA ILE A 237 -5.83 10.79 -13.40
C ILE A 237 -4.92 12.01 -13.60
N LYS A 238 -4.73 12.45 -14.84
CA LYS A 238 -3.90 13.63 -15.12
C LYS A 238 -4.64 14.92 -14.77
N SER A 239 -3.89 15.93 -14.34
CA SER A 239 -4.40 17.29 -14.22
C SER A 239 -4.65 17.81 -15.62
N ASP A 240 -5.90 17.96 -16.03
CA ASP A 240 -6.24 18.53 -17.33
C ASP A 240 -5.60 19.93 -17.44
N LEU A 241 -4.50 20.04 -18.19
CA LEU A 241 -3.96 21.33 -18.65
C LEU A 241 -4.75 21.83 -19.87
N THR A 242 -6.08 21.75 -19.81
CA THR A 242 -6.97 22.30 -20.84
C THR A 242 -7.86 23.38 -20.25
N GLY A 243 -7.41 24.62 -20.41
CA GLY A 243 -8.26 25.70 -20.90
C GLY A 243 -9.17 26.43 -19.92
N LYS A 244 -8.58 27.29 -19.05
CA LYS A 244 -9.25 28.57 -18.76
C LYS A 244 -8.95 29.53 -19.92
N ARG A 245 -9.80 29.47 -20.95
CA ARG A 245 -10.14 30.66 -21.75
C ARG A 245 -11.52 31.12 -21.29
N SER A 246 -11.52 32.19 -20.50
CA SER A 246 -12.60 33.18 -20.41
C SER A 246 -11.96 34.53 -20.19
#